data_AF-A0AAX2RB17-F1
#
_entry.id   AF-A0AAX2RB17-F1
#
_cell.length_a   1.000
_cell.length_b   1.000
_cell.length_c   1.000
_cell.angle_alpha   90.00
_cell.angle_beta   90.00
_cell.angle_gamma   90.00
#
_symmetry.space_group_name_H-M   'P 1'
#
loop_
_entity.id
_entity.type
_entity.pdbx_description
1 polymer ?
#
loop_
_entity_poly.entity_id
_entity_poly.type
_entity_poly.pdbx_seq_one_letter_code
_entity_poly.pdbx_strand_id
1 'polypeptide(L)'
;MSRSVALPPFVFPEPIDWKWLKHNVASQLREFPATLHSTRQSLSAEWEYGDPIDWCAEVEFECAKAAVRALELSHLTRTRHDVAPWKPIVPDADLKSEPMQFIAEQSTKREAFREKQRQAAANVTVGEPIPDEQ
;
A
#
# COMPACT_ATOMS: atom_id res chain seq x y z
N MET A 1 12.81 -10.95 13.96
CA MET A 1 13.19 -9.73 14.72
C MET A 1 12.70 -8.52 13.94
N SER A 2 11.56 -7.97 14.32
CA SER A 2 10.94 -6.80 13.69
C SER A 2 11.70 -5.54 14.09
N ARG A 3 12.26 -4.82 13.11
CA ARG A 3 12.88 -3.50 13.31
C ARG A 3 11.77 -2.48 13.52
N SER A 4 11.49 -2.09 14.76
CA SER A 4 10.60 -0.96 15.03
C SER A 4 11.32 0.34 14.67
N VAL A 5 10.75 1.14 13.78
CA VAL A 5 11.23 2.50 13.50
C VAL A 5 10.68 3.40 14.61
N ALA A 6 11.53 3.80 15.56
CA ALA A 6 11.15 4.77 16.58
C ALA A 6 11.35 6.18 16.01
N LEU A 7 10.26 6.96 15.92
CA LEU A 7 10.35 8.38 15.59
C LEU A 7 10.87 9.15 16.82
N PRO A 8 11.78 10.12 16.64
CA PRO A 8 12.25 10.95 17.74
C PRO A 8 11.09 11.73 18.39
N PRO A 9 11.19 12.06 19.68
CA PRO A 9 10.24 12.95 20.33
C PRO A 9 10.29 14.32 19.65
N PHE A 10 9.11 14.86 19.31
CA PHE A 10 9.02 16.22 18.81
C PHE A 10 9.27 17.18 19.98
N VAL A 11 10.22 18.09 19.80
CA VAL A 11 10.55 19.13 20.77
C VAL A 11 10.51 20.45 20.03
N PHE A 12 9.74 21.40 20.55
CA PHE A 12 9.78 22.76 20.04
C PHE A 12 11.19 23.34 20.22
N PRO A 13 11.71 24.13 19.27
CA PRO A 13 12.86 24.99 19.54
C PRO A 13 12.59 25.84 20.80
N GLU A 14 13.65 26.28 21.49
CA GLU A 14 13.65 27.20 22.65
C GLU A 14 12.50 28.23 22.69
N PRO A 15 12.09 28.73 23.89
CA PRO A 15 10.80 29.38 24.11
C PRO A 15 10.44 30.38 23.01
N ILE A 16 9.53 29.96 22.14
CA ILE A 16 9.06 30.73 21.00
C ILE A 16 8.35 31.98 21.53
N ASP A 17 8.79 33.16 21.11
CA ASP A 17 8.03 34.39 21.34
C ASP A 17 6.82 34.43 20.40
N TRP A 18 5.69 33.94 20.91
CA TRP A 18 4.42 33.85 20.19
C TRP A 18 3.93 35.18 19.63
N LYS A 19 4.42 36.31 20.15
CA LYS A 19 4.01 37.64 19.72
C LYS A 19 4.47 37.97 18.30
N TRP A 20 5.49 37.28 17.79
CA TRP A 20 6.09 37.55 16.48
C TRP A 20 5.55 36.63 15.39
N LEU A 21 4.72 35.65 15.77
CA LEU A 21 4.05 34.75 14.85
C LEU A 21 2.67 35.29 14.48
N LYS A 22 2.27 35.07 13.23
CA LYS A 22 0.88 35.28 12.81
C LYS A 22 -0.04 34.40 13.66
N HIS A 23 -1.22 34.92 14.02
CA HIS A 23 -2.17 34.24 14.90
C HIS A 23 -2.51 32.82 14.44
N ASN A 24 -2.69 32.61 13.13
CA ASN A 24 -2.97 31.29 12.55
C ASN A 24 -1.82 30.28 12.78
N VAL A 25 -0.57 30.70 12.55
CA VAL A 25 0.63 29.87 12.78
C VAL A 25 0.77 29.57 14.26
N ALA A 26 0.56 30.56 15.13
CA ALA A 26 0.61 30.36 16.58
C ALA A 26 -0.46 29.34 17.05
N SER A 27 -1.68 29.39 16.50
CA SER A 27 -2.73 28.41 16.82
C SER A 27 -2.34 27.00 16.39
N GLN A 28 -1.89 26.83 15.14
CA GLN A 28 -1.49 25.53 14.60
C GLN A 28 -0.34 24.91 15.39
N LEU A 29 0.67 25.69 15.77
CA LEU A 29 1.78 25.19 16.57
C LEU A 29 1.35 24.82 18.00
N ARG A 30 0.36 25.50 18.59
CA ARG A 30 -0.19 25.10 19.89
C ARG A 30 -0.99 23.81 19.83
N GLU A 31 -1.70 23.58 18.73
CA GLU A 31 -2.52 22.38 18.52
C GLU A 31 -1.69 21.17 18.09
N PHE A 32 -0.52 21.40 17.47
CA PHE A 32 0.33 20.35 16.91
C PHE A 32 0.66 19.20 17.87
N PRO A 33 1.02 19.42 19.16
CA PRO A 33 1.29 18.32 20.08
C PRO A 33 0.07 17.42 20.31
N ALA A 34 -1.13 18.00 20.38
CA ALA A 34 -2.37 17.25 20.56
C ALA A 34 -2.72 16.47 19.28
N THR A 35 -2.57 17.10 18.11
CA THR A 35 -2.76 16.45 16.81
C THR A 35 -1.78 15.29 16.64
N LEU A 36 -0.49 15.49 16.93
CA LEU A 36 0.55 14.47 16.85
C LEU A 36 0.27 13.31 17.80
N HIS A 37 -0.18 13.59 19.03
CA HIS A 37 -0.57 12.56 19.99
C HIS A 37 -1.77 11.74 19.49
N SER A 38 -2.81 12.41 19.01
CA SER A 38 -4.00 11.77 18.43
C SER A 38 -3.62 10.88 17.25
N THR A 39 -2.84 11.38 16.29
CA THR A 39 -2.38 10.59 15.15
C THR A 39 -1.56 9.37 15.57
N ARG A 40 -0.68 9.51 16.56
CA ARG A 40 0.08 8.36 17.10
C ARG A 40 -0.83 7.32 17.74
N GLN A 41 -1.84 7.74 18.49
CA GLN A 41 -2.83 6.82 19.07
C GLN A 41 -3.62 6.10 17.97
N SER A 42 -4.09 6.83 16.95
CA SER A 42 -4.79 6.23 15.81
C SER A 42 -3.91 5.21 15.09
N LEU A 43 -2.65 5.54 14.81
CA LEU A 43 -1.73 4.63 14.13
C LEU A 43 -1.39 3.42 15.00
N SER A 44 -1.24 3.60 16.32
CA SER A 44 -1.07 2.49 17.26
C SER A 44 -2.30 1.60 17.31
N ALA A 45 -3.50 2.18 17.28
CA ALA A 45 -4.76 1.43 17.26
C ALA A 45 -4.95 0.69 15.93
N GLU A 46 -4.61 1.30 14.79
CA GLU A 46 -4.57 0.62 13.49
C GLU A 46 -3.54 -0.51 13.47
N TRP A 47 -2.39 -0.34 14.12
CA TRP A 47 -1.39 -1.40 14.21
C TRP A 47 -1.83 -2.55 15.12
N GLU A 48 -2.52 -2.25 16.22
CA GLU A 48 -2.94 -3.24 17.22
C GLU A 48 -4.25 -3.95 16.83
N TYR A 49 -5.18 -3.24 16.21
CA TYR A 49 -6.54 -3.70 15.91
C TYR A 49 -6.91 -3.65 14.43
N GLY A 50 -6.06 -3.09 13.57
CA GLY A 50 -6.29 -3.12 12.13
C GLY A 50 -6.24 -4.54 11.61
N ASP A 51 -7.02 -4.80 10.55
CA ASP A 51 -6.97 -6.08 9.87
C ASP A 51 -5.52 -6.36 9.46
N PRO A 52 -4.96 -7.53 9.83
CA PRO A 52 -3.64 -7.92 9.37
C PRO A 52 -3.59 -7.75 7.86
N ILE A 53 -2.48 -7.21 7.34
CA ILE A 53 -2.17 -7.37 5.92
C ILE A 53 -2.34 -8.86 5.65
N ASP A 54 -3.28 -9.20 4.77
CA ASP A 54 -3.54 -10.59 4.41
C ASP A 54 -2.36 -11.07 3.56
N TRP A 55 -1.26 -11.40 4.25
CA TRP A 55 -0.04 -11.90 3.68
C TRP A 55 -0.30 -13.22 2.95
N CYS A 56 -1.31 -13.98 3.36
CA CYS A 56 -1.75 -15.17 2.65
C CYS A 56 -2.29 -14.79 1.27
N ALA A 57 -3.21 -13.82 1.20
CA ALA A 57 -3.72 -13.33 -0.10
C ALA A 57 -2.63 -12.73 -0.99
N GLU A 58 -1.64 -12.03 -0.41
CA GLU A 58 -0.48 -11.54 -1.18
C GLU A 58 0.35 -12.68 -1.76
N VAL A 59 0.67 -13.68 -0.93
CA VAL A 59 1.44 -14.85 -1.34
C VAL A 59 0.68 -15.64 -2.40
N GLU A 60 -0.63 -15.86 -2.23
CA GLU A 60 -1.48 -16.53 -3.22
C GLU A 60 -1.47 -15.81 -4.57
N PHE A 61 -1.55 -14.47 -4.57
CA PHE A 61 -1.46 -13.67 -5.79
C PHE A 61 -0.10 -13.79 -6.49
N GLU A 62 1.00 -13.75 -5.74
CA GLU A 62 2.34 -13.97 -6.30
C GLU A 62 2.53 -15.41 -6.81
N CYS A 63 2.01 -16.40 -6.08
CA CYS A 63 2.03 -17.79 -6.48
C CYS A 63 1.28 -18.02 -7.79
N ALA A 64 0.09 -17.43 -7.95
CA ALA A 64 -0.67 -17.53 -9.20
C ALA A 64 0.13 -16.97 -10.39
N LYS A 65 0.76 -15.81 -10.24
CA LYS A 65 1.63 -15.23 -11.28
C LYS A 65 2.82 -16.11 -11.61
N ALA A 66 3.47 -16.67 -10.58
CA ALA A 66 4.59 -17.60 -10.76
C ALA A 66 4.15 -18.87 -11.51
N ALA A 67 2.96 -19.40 -11.19
CA ALA A 67 2.40 -20.58 -11.85
C ALA A 67 2.16 -20.33 -13.34
N VAL A 68 1.57 -19.19 -13.72
CA VAL A 68 1.36 -18.83 -15.14
C VAL A 68 2.70 -18.77 -15.89
N ARG A 69 3.70 -18.08 -15.31
CA ARG A 69 5.04 -17.98 -15.91
C ARG A 69 5.72 -19.34 -16.04
N ALA A 70 5.58 -20.21 -15.05
CA ALA A 70 6.12 -21.57 -15.09
C ALA A 70 5.47 -22.39 -16.21
N LEU A 71 4.14 -22.29 -16.39
CA LEU A 71 3.43 -22.94 -17.49
C LEU A 71 3.89 -22.42 -18.85
N GLU A 72 4.03 -21.10 -19.02
CA GLU A 72 4.57 -20.48 -20.24
C GLU A 72 5.99 -20.96 -20.55
N LEU A 73 6.87 -20.94 -19.55
CA LEU A 73 8.25 -21.41 -19.69
C LEU A 73 8.28 -22.88 -20.10
N SER A 74 7.48 -23.73 -19.42
CA SER A 74 7.41 -25.17 -19.75
C SER A 74 6.97 -25.41 -21.19
N HIS A 75 6.00 -24.64 -21.68
CA HIS A 75 5.49 -24.74 -23.04
C HIS A 75 6.57 -24.32 -24.05
N LEU A 76 7.22 -23.18 -23.82
CA LEU A 76 8.32 -22.70 -24.67
C LEU A 76 9.51 -23.66 -24.70
N THR A 77 9.88 -24.25 -23.56
CA THR A 77 10.96 -25.24 -23.50
C THR A 77 10.60 -26.48 -24.32
N ARG A 78 9.36 -26.97 -24.20
CA ARG A 78 8.89 -28.12 -24.98
C ARG A 78 8.88 -27.87 -26.48
N THR A 79 8.35 -26.72 -26.91
CA THR A 79 8.27 -26.38 -28.34
C THR A 79 9.64 -26.14 -28.97
N ARG A 80 10.62 -25.65 -28.19
CA ARG A 80 11.94 -25.30 -28.71
C ARG A 80 12.92 -26.48 -28.79
N HIS A 81 12.77 -27.49 -27.93
CA HIS A 81 13.83 -28.48 -27.70
C HIS A 81 13.50 -29.90 -28.19
N ASP A 82 12.54 -30.09 -29.10
CA ASP A 82 12.10 -31.41 -29.60
C ASP A 82 11.95 -32.45 -28.47
N VAL A 83 11.44 -31.98 -27.33
CA VAL A 83 11.22 -32.79 -26.14
C VAL A 83 10.10 -33.78 -26.45
N ALA A 84 10.14 -34.97 -25.83
CA ALA A 84 9.14 -36.01 -26.03
C ALA A 84 7.70 -35.43 -26.01
N PRO A 85 6.80 -35.91 -26.89
CA PRO A 85 5.46 -35.33 -27.05
C PRO A 85 4.72 -35.25 -25.71
N TRP A 86 4.44 -34.02 -25.27
CA TRP A 86 3.67 -33.75 -24.06
C TRP A 86 2.21 -34.09 -24.30
N LYS A 87 1.71 -35.11 -23.58
CA LYS A 87 0.31 -35.53 -23.61
C LYS A 87 -0.28 -35.35 -22.21
N PRO A 88 -0.63 -34.11 -21.82
CA PRO A 88 -1.18 -33.88 -20.52
C PRO A 88 -2.62 -34.39 -20.45
N ILE A 89 -3.06 -34.73 -19.24
CA ILE A 89 -4.46 -35.06 -18.96
C ILE A 89 -5.34 -33.81 -19.14
N VAL A 90 -4.78 -32.63 -18.87
CA VAL A 90 -5.44 -31.32 -18.98
C VAL A 90 -4.65 -30.44 -19.96
N PRO A 91 -5.28 -29.83 -20.97
CA PRO A 91 -4.61 -28.90 -21.87
C PRO A 91 -3.91 -27.74 -21.15
N ASP A 92 -2.77 -27.30 -21.68
CA ASP A 92 -2.02 -26.16 -21.10
C ASP A 92 -2.86 -24.87 -21.05
N ALA A 93 -3.82 -24.70 -21.96
CA ALA A 93 -4.74 -23.57 -21.95
C ALA A 93 -5.69 -23.61 -20.74
N ASP A 94 -6.20 -24.80 -20.41
CA ASP A 94 -7.11 -25.00 -19.29
C ASP A 94 -6.38 -24.81 -17.97
N LEU A 95 -5.14 -25.32 -17.85
CA LEU A 95 -4.26 -25.12 -16.69
C LEU A 95 -3.91 -23.65 -16.42
N LYS A 96 -3.90 -22.81 -17.47
CA LYS A 96 -3.64 -21.37 -17.32
C LYS A 96 -4.89 -20.57 -17.01
N SER A 97 -6.07 -21.06 -17.39
CA SER A 97 -7.31 -20.26 -17.35
C SER A 97 -7.68 -19.83 -15.93
N GLU A 98 -7.68 -20.76 -14.97
CA GLU A 98 -8.00 -20.51 -13.57
C GLU A 98 -7.01 -19.53 -12.90
N PRO A 99 -5.67 -19.73 -12.95
CA PRO A 99 -4.73 -18.75 -12.42
C PRO A 99 -4.84 -17.37 -13.08
N MET A 100 -5.07 -17.29 -14.39
CA MET A 100 -5.23 -16.01 -15.09
C MET A 100 -6.50 -15.28 -14.66
N GLN A 101 -7.61 -16.00 -14.49
CA GLN A 101 -8.85 -15.42 -13.98
C GLN A 101 -8.66 -14.89 -12.55
N PHE A 102 -8.04 -15.70 -11.68
CA PHE A 102 -7.73 -15.28 -10.32
C PHE A 102 -6.85 -14.02 -10.29
N ILE A 103 -5.78 -13.97 -11.10
CA ILE A 103 -4.91 -12.79 -11.21
C ILE A 103 -5.73 -11.57 -11.66
N ALA A 104 -6.59 -11.71 -12.67
CA ALA A 104 -7.41 -10.62 -13.17
C ALA A 104 -8.31 -10.05 -12.06
N GLU A 105 -9.07 -10.91 -11.38
CA GLU A 105 -9.98 -10.51 -10.29
C GLU A 105 -9.23 -9.83 -9.13
N GLN A 106 -8.10 -10.39 -8.71
CA GLN A 106 -7.29 -9.82 -7.63
C GLN A 106 -6.61 -8.51 -8.05
N SER A 107 -6.16 -8.41 -9.30
CA SER A 107 -5.54 -7.19 -9.82
C SER A 107 -6.52 -6.01 -9.79
N THR A 108 -7.77 -6.21 -10.22
CA THR A 108 -8.81 -5.18 -10.21
C THR A 108 -9.12 -4.73 -8.78
N LYS A 109 -9.26 -5.66 -7.83
CA LYS A 109 -9.49 -5.33 -6.41
C LYS A 109 -8.34 -4.49 -5.83
N ARG A 110 -7.10 -4.87 -6.14
CA ARG A 110 -5.90 -4.17 -5.66
C ARG A 110 -5.75 -2.79 -6.29
N GLU A 111 -6.07 -2.63 -7.56
CA GLU A 111 -6.09 -1.33 -8.22
C GLU A 111 -7.16 -0.41 -7.63
N ALA A 112 -8.38 -0.92 -7.40
CA ALA A 112 -9.44 -0.16 -6.75
C ALA A 112 -9.05 0.28 -5.33
N PHE A 113 -8.39 -0.60 -4.56
CA PHE A 113 -7.88 -0.26 -3.24
C PHE A 113 -6.78 0.82 -3.29
N ARG A 114 -5.81 0.68 -4.22
CA ARG A 114 -4.76 1.70 -4.43
C ARG A 114 -5.31 3.05 -4.87
N GLU A 115 -6.35 3.04 -5.69
CA GLU A 115 -7.02 4.27 -6.14
C GLU A 115 -7.75 4.95 -4.98
N LYS A 116 -8.47 4.19 -4.14
CA LYS A 116 -9.05 4.71 -2.89
C LYS A 116 -7.98 5.32 -1.97
N GLN A 117 -6.83 4.65 -1.83
CA GLN A 117 -5.70 5.21 -1.05
C GLN A 117 -5.15 6.51 -1.66
N ARG A 118 -5.01 6.58 -2.98
CA ARG A 118 -4.59 7.81 -3.68
C ARG A 118 -5.57 8.96 -3.46
N GLN A 119 -6.87 8.68 -3.53
CA GLN A 119 -7.92 9.68 -3.28
C GLN A 119 -7.92 10.14 -1.82
N ALA A 120 -7.76 9.23 -0.86
CA ALA A 120 -7.62 9.58 0.55
C ALA A 120 -6.38 10.47 0.79
N ALA A 121 -5.23 10.13 0.20
CA ALA A 121 -4.01 10.94 0.30
C ALA A 121 -4.16 12.31 -0.37
N ALA A 122 -4.82 12.39 -1.53
CA ALA A 122 -5.08 13.65 -2.22
C ALA A 122 -5.98 14.59 -1.40
N ASN A 123 -6.99 14.05 -0.72
CA ASN A 123 -7.89 14.81 0.15
C ASN A 123 -7.17 15.35 1.40
N VAL A 124 -6.11 14.68 1.87
CA VAL A 124 -5.25 15.18 2.98
C VAL A 124 -4.33 16.31 2.52
N THR A 125 -3.95 16.36 1.24
CA THR A 125 -3.09 17.43 0.69
C THR A 125 -3.83 18.73 0.33
N VAL A 126 -5.16 18.74 0.28
CA VAL A 126 -5.95 19.97 0.09
C VAL A 126 -6.25 20.61 1.45
N GLY A 127 -5.20 21.13 2.10
CA GLY A 127 -5.39 22.25 3.03
C GLY A 127 -5.65 23.50 2.20
N GLU A 128 -6.79 24.16 2.43
CA GLU A 128 -7.25 25.34 1.68
C GLU A 128 -6.12 26.35 1.40
N PRO A 129 -6.03 26.93 0.19
CA PRO A 129 -5.15 28.05 -0.04
C PRO A 129 -5.60 29.21 0.85
N ILE A 130 -4.67 29.72 1.64
CA ILE A 130 -4.86 30.94 2.44
C ILE A 130 -5.28 32.04 1.45
N PRO A 131 -6.46 32.66 1.61
CA PRO A 131 -6.84 33.77 0.75
C PRO A 131 -5.84 34.90 0.97
N ASP A 132 -5.19 35.32 -0.11
CA ASP A 132 -4.39 36.54 -0.15
C ASP A 132 -5.31 37.72 0.16
N GLU A 133 -5.21 38.27 1.37
CA GLU A 133 -5.73 39.60 1.65
C GLU A 133 -4.78 40.66 1.08
N GLN A 134 -5.42 41.66 0.48
CA GLN A 134 -4.95 42.70 -0.44
C GLN A 134 -3.85 43.62 0.10
#